data_AF-A0A7X9CM20-F1
#
_entry.id   AF-A0A7X9CM20-F1
#
_cell.length_a   1.000
_cell.length_b   1.000
_cell.length_c   1.000
_cell.angle_alpha   90.00
_cell.angle_beta   90.00
_cell.angle_gamma   90.00
#
_symmetry.space_group_name_H-M   'P 1'
#
loop_
_entity.id
_entity.type
_entity.pdbx_description
1 polymer ?
#
loop_
_entity_poly.entity_id
_entity_poly.type
_entity_poly.pdbx_seq_one_letter_code
_entity_poly.pdbx_strand_id
1 'polypeptide(L)'
;MEDFINKSIEEIKIKVGDKKAICALSGGVDSSVAAVLVHKAIGDNLICVFVDHGLLRKNEKEEVEQVFRDEFHMNLITVDAKDRFLNKLKGVTDPEEKRKIIGEEFIRVFEEEQKKLKNIDFLVQGTIYPDVVESGKDGEVAVKSHHNVGGLPEDVDFELIEPLRELYKEEVREVGRKLGIKDSIVDRQPFPGPG
;
A
#
# COMPACT_ATOMS: atom_id res chain seq x y z
N MET A 1 -1.54 20.61 9.34
CA MET A 1 -1.00 19.33 8.84
C MET A 1 0.49 19.11 9.11
N GLU A 2 1.35 20.15 9.19
CA GLU A 2 2.78 19.93 9.54
C GLU A 2 2.98 19.29 10.92
N ASP A 3 2.26 19.76 11.93
CA ASP A 3 2.31 19.18 13.27
C ASP A 3 1.89 17.71 13.30
N PHE A 4 0.88 17.36 12.49
CA PHE A 4 0.46 15.97 12.31
C PHE A 4 1.59 15.13 11.73
N ILE A 5 2.22 15.58 10.63
CA ILE A 5 3.33 14.86 9.99
C ILE A 5 4.48 14.64 10.98
N ASN A 6 4.90 15.69 11.69
CA ASN A 6 6.00 15.61 12.64
C ASN A 6 5.68 14.63 13.79
N LYS A 7 4.46 14.71 14.33
CA LYS A 7 3.99 13.82 15.39
C LYS A 7 3.95 12.36 14.91
N SER A 8 3.36 12.11 13.74
CA SER A 8 3.30 10.75 13.17
C SER A 8 4.68 10.18 12.90
N ILE A 9 5.62 10.98 12.41
CA ILE A 9 7.01 10.56 12.19
C ILE A 9 7.65 10.11 13.52
N GLU A 10 7.51 10.88 14.58
CA GLU A 10 8.07 10.55 15.89
C GLU A 10 7.40 9.31 16.51
N GLU A 11 6.07 9.19 16.41
CA GLU A 11 5.34 8.01 16.88
C GLU A 11 5.75 6.73 16.13
N ILE A 12 5.90 6.81 14.81
CA ILE A 12 6.36 5.69 13.99
C ILE A 12 7.80 5.31 14.35
N LYS A 13 8.70 6.28 14.51
CA LYS A 13 10.09 6.01 14.95
C LYS A 13 10.14 5.28 16.29
N ILE A 14 9.36 5.75 17.28
CA ILE A 14 9.31 5.14 18.61
C ILE A 14 8.74 3.72 18.53
N LYS A 15 7.67 3.53 17.75
CA LYS A 15 7.00 2.23 17.60
C LYS A 15 7.89 1.20 16.89
N VAL A 16 8.53 1.60 15.79
CA VAL A 16 9.31 0.69 14.94
C VAL A 16 10.72 0.47 15.50
N GLY A 17 11.34 1.51 16.05
CA GLY A 17 12.75 1.48 16.42
C GLY A 17 13.63 1.08 15.23
N ASP A 18 14.49 0.08 15.44
CA ASP A 18 15.41 -0.44 14.41
C ASP A 18 14.84 -1.60 13.59
N LYS A 19 13.57 -1.96 13.80
CA LYS A 19 12.90 -3.04 13.07
C LYS A 19 12.52 -2.61 11.67
N LYS A 20 12.15 -3.57 10.82
CA LYS A 20 11.75 -3.29 9.44
C LYS A 20 10.25 -3.39 9.24
N ALA A 21 9.77 -2.61 8.29
CA ALA A 21 8.40 -2.60 7.86
C ALA A 21 8.30 -2.92 6.37
N ILE A 22 7.21 -3.57 5.96
CA ILE A 22 6.86 -3.81 4.57
C ILE A 22 5.59 -3.03 4.22
N CYS A 23 5.50 -2.53 2.99
CA CYS A 23 4.32 -1.84 2.47
C CYS A 23 3.95 -2.37 1.09
N ALA A 24 2.68 -2.71 0.90
CA ALA A 24 2.12 -2.95 -0.42
C ALA A 24 1.81 -1.60 -1.09
N LEU A 25 2.68 -1.16 -2.00
CA LEU A 25 2.50 0.09 -2.73
C LEU A 25 1.58 -0.17 -3.94
N SER A 26 0.52 0.61 -4.09
CA SER A 26 -0.45 0.45 -5.19
C SER A 26 -0.37 1.55 -6.26
N GLY A 27 0.37 2.64 -6.00
CA GLY A 27 0.36 3.85 -6.84
C GLY A 27 -0.88 4.74 -6.66
N GLY A 28 -1.80 4.34 -5.77
CA GLY A 28 -2.88 5.19 -5.26
C GLY A 28 -2.36 6.19 -4.23
N VAL A 29 -3.10 7.30 -4.03
CA VAL A 29 -2.67 8.38 -3.14
C VAL A 29 -2.48 7.92 -1.68
N ASP A 30 -3.34 7.06 -1.13
CA ASP A 30 -3.25 6.70 0.29
C ASP A 30 -2.02 5.84 0.59
N SER A 31 -1.79 4.78 -0.20
CA SER A 31 -0.60 3.93 -0.08
C SER A 31 0.69 4.73 -0.32
N SER A 32 0.66 5.65 -1.28
CA SER A 32 1.78 6.55 -1.59
C SER A 32 2.13 7.47 -0.40
N VAL A 33 1.13 8.12 0.18
CA VAL A 33 1.31 9.04 1.30
C VAL A 33 1.76 8.29 2.55
N ALA A 34 1.15 7.13 2.85
CA ALA A 34 1.56 6.29 3.98
C ALA A 34 3.02 5.81 3.82
N ALA A 35 3.39 5.34 2.63
CA ALA A 35 4.74 4.86 2.36
C ALA A 35 5.78 5.98 2.51
N VAL A 36 5.54 7.18 1.95
CA VAL A 36 6.47 8.31 2.09
C VAL A 36 6.55 8.80 3.53
N LEU A 37 5.43 8.84 4.26
CA LEU A 37 5.40 9.25 5.66
C LEU A 37 6.20 8.29 6.55
N VAL A 38 6.02 6.98 6.38
CA VAL A 38 6.80 5.97 7.10
C VAL A 38 8.26 5.98 6.67
N HIS A 39 8.56 6.17 5.37
CA HIS A 39 9.94 6.30 4.91
C HIS A 39 10.66 7.49 5.55
N LYS A 40 10.00 8.64 5.70
CA LYS A 40 10.59 9.78 6.45
C LYS A 40 10.85 9.44 7.92
N ALA A 41 10.12 8.49 8.50
CA ALA A 41 10.33 8.05 9.87
C ALA A 41 11.48 7.06 10.00
N ILE A 42 11.53 6.02 9.17
CA ILE A 42 12.44 4.87 9.37
C ILE A 42 13.43 4.63 8.22
N GLY A 43 13.43 5.46 7.18
CA GLY A 43 14.35 5.39 6.04
C GLY A 43 14.32 4.03 5.34
N ASP A 44 15.50 3.44 5.15
CA ASP A 44 15.71 2.17 4.44
C ASP A 44 15.15 0.93 5.17
N ASN A 45 14.68 1.10 6.42
CA ASN A 45 13.96 0.05 7.13
C ASN A 45 12.54 -0.17 6.59
N LEU A 46 12.02 0.75 5.77
CA LEU A 46 10.79 0.53 5.00
C LEU A 46 11.13 -0.12 3.65
N ILE A 47 10.49 -1.25 3.37
CA ILE A 47 10.55 -1.93 2.08
C ILE A 47 9.18 -1.87 1.41
N CYS A 48 9.10 -1.22 0.26
CA CYS A 48 7.87 -1.15 -0.53
C CYS A 48 7.88 -2.25 -1.59
N VAL A 49 6.77 -2.97 -1.74
CA VAL A 49 6.54 -3.94 -2.82
C VAL A 49 5.45 -3.39 -3.72
N PHE A 50 5.75 -3.22 -5.00
CA PHE A 50 4.81 -2.82 -6.04
C PHE A 50 4.63 -3.98 -7.02
N VAL A 51 3.41 -4.48 -7.15
CA VAL A 51 3.08 -5.61 -8.03
C VAL A 51 2.43 -5.08 -9.31
N ASP A 52 3.16 -5.17 -10.42
CA ASP A 52 2.60 -4.93 -11.75
C ASP A 52 1.84 -6.19 -12.20
N HIS A 53 0.54 -6.20 -11.90
CA HIS A 53 -0.39 -7.25 -12.32
C HIS A 53 -0.86 -7.08 -13.77
N GLY A 54 -0.37 -6.08 -14.51
CA GLY A 54 -0.71 -5.86 -15.91
C GLY A 54 -2.10 -5.27 -16.18
N LEU A 55 -2.83 -4.85 -15.14
CA LEU A 55 -4.12 -4.17 -15.24
C LEU A 55 -4.04 -2.69 -14.80
N LEU A 56 -2.82 -2.16 -14.73
CA LEU A 56 -2.54 -0.77 -14.38
C LEU A 56 -2.83 0.17 -15.57
N ARG A 57 -2.82 1.48 -15.30
CA ARG A 57 -2.85 2.47 -16.37
C ARG A 57 -1.56 2.42 -17.18
N LYS A 58 -1.64 2.95 -18.40
CA LYS A 58 -0.47 3.11 -19.26
C LYS A 58 0.62 3.91 -18.52
N ASN A 59 1.84 3.39 -18.55
CA ASN A 59 3.06 3.96 -17.95
C ASN A 59 3.05 4.06 -16.42
N GLU A 60 2.08 3.45 -15.72
CA GLU A 60 1.94 3.61 -14.27
C GLU A 60 3.11 3.00 -13.50
N LYS A 61 3.66 1.87 -13.96
CA LYS A 61 4.85 1.24 -13.38
C LYS A 61 6.04 2.18 -13.43
N GLU A 62 6.31 2.76 -14.60
CA GLU A 62 7.43 3.66 -14.82
C GLU A 62 7.31 4.93 -13.97
N GLU A 63 6.10 5.49 -13.85
CA GLU A 63 5.84 6.65 -12.99
C GLU A 63 6.05 6.33 -11.50
N VAL A 64 5.62 5.15 -11.05
CA VAL A 64 5.83 4.70 -9.66
C VAL A 64 7.32 4.49 -9.39
N GLU A 65 8.04 3.80 -10.27
CA GLU A 65 9.49 3.60 -10.10
C GLU A 65 10.24 4.93 -10.08
N GLN A 66 9.97 5.83 -11.02
CA GLN A 66 10.61 7.14 -11.06
C GLN A 66 10.38 7.92 -9.76
N VAL A 67 9.14 7.97 -9.26
CA VAL A 67 8.87 8.78 -8.06
C VAL A 67 9.45 8.13 -6.81
N PHE A 68 9.11 6.87 -6.53
CA PHE A 68 9.44 6.29 -5.22
C PHE A 68 10.89 5.81 -5.15
N ARG A 69 11.45 5.24 -6.24
CA ARG A 69 12.85 4.79 -6.26
C ARG A 69 13.81 5.91 -6.62
N ASP A 70 13.57 6.66 -7.69
CA ASP A 70 14.57 7.59 -8.21
C ASP A 70 14.54 8.96 -7.52
N GLU A 71 13.36 9.46 -7.17
CA GLU A 71 13.20 10.79 -6.55
C GLU A 71 13.18 10.75 -5.01
N PHE A 72 12.44 9.79 -4.42
CA PHE A 72 12.39 9.61 -2.97
C PHE A 72 13.46 8.66 -2.41
N HIS A 73 14.20 7.94 -3.27
CA HIS A 73 15.24 6.99 -2.86
C HIS A 73 14.75 5.87 -1.92
N MET A 74 13.49 5.45 -2.08
CA MET A 74 12.90 4.39 -1.26
C MET A 74 13.33 3.02 -1.74
N ASN A 75 13.43 2.07 -0.80
CA ASN A 75 13.65 0.66 -1.12
C ASN A 75 12.38 0.05 -1.75
N LEU A 76 12.31 0.09 -3.09
CA LEU A 76 11.17 -0.36 -3.88
C LEU A 76 11.49 -1.64 -4.66
N ILE A 77 10.80 -2.72 -4.32
CA ILE A 77 10.76 -3.98 -5.07
C ILE A 77 9.59 -3.91 -6.06
N THR A 78 9.91 -3.91 -7.35
CA THR A 78 8.91 -4.00 -8.43
C THR A 78 8.82 -5.44 -8.91
N VAL A 79 7.61 -6.02 -8.87
CA VAL A 79 7.35 -7.37 -9.36
C VAL A 79 6.57 -7.31 -10.65
N ASP A 80 7.12 -7.86 -11.73
CA ASP A 80 6.38 -8.08 -12.96
C ASP A 80 5.60 -9.39 -12.86
N ALA A 81 4.27 -9.29 -12.70
CA ALA A 81 3.37 -10.42 -12.58
C ALA A 81 2.31 -10.42 -13.69
N LYS A 82 2.49 -9.63 -14.75
CA LYS A 82 1.48 -9.43 -15.80
C LYS A 82 0.98 -10.75 -16.40
N ASP A 83 1.88 -11.60 -16.88
CA ASP A 83 1.51 -12.87 -17.50
C ASP A 83 0.82 -13.81 -16.50
N ARG A 84 1.24 -13.77 -15.23
CA ARG A 84 0.66 -14.57 -14.15
C ARG A 84 -0.81 -14.23 -13.92
N PHE A 85 -1.14 -12.95 -13.81
CA PHE A 85 -2.52 -12.49 -13.65
C PHE A 85 -3.35 -12.72 -14.91
N LEU A 86 -2.84 -12.35 -16.09
CA LEU A 86 -3.58 -12.50 -17.35
C LEU A 86 -3.90 -13.97 -17.67
N ASN A 87 -2.99 -14.89 -17.37
CA ASN A 87 -3.24 -16.33 -17.53
C ASN A 87 -4.35 -16.84 -16.62
N LYS A 88 -4.43 -16.36 -15.37
CA LYS A 88 -5.51 -16.74 -14.43
C LYS A 88 -6.86 -16.15 -14.80
N LEU A 89 -6.88 -14.99 -15.44
CA LEU A 89 -8.10 -14.33 -15.90
C LEU A 89 -8.62 -14.87 -17.24
N LYS A 90 -7.88 -15.78 -17.88
CA LYS A 90 -8.25 -16.32 -19.19
C LYS A 90 -9.58 -17.07 -19.14
N GLY A 91 -10.56 -16.56 -19.88
CA GLY A 91 -11.90 -17.15 -19.98
C GLY A 91 -12.83 -16.81 -18.81
N VAL A 92 -12.37 -16.05 -17.81
CA VAL A 92 -13.20 -15.60 -16.70
C VAL A 92 -14.06 -14.43 -17.16
N THR A 93 -15.37 -14.59 -17.09
CA THR A 93 -16.34 -13.55 -17.50
C THR A 93 -17.02 -12.89 -16.31
N ASP A 94 -17.20 -13.62 -15.22
CA ASP A 94 -17.87 -13.12 -14.01
C ASP A 94 -17.02 -12.06 -13.29
N PRO A 95 -17.55 -10.87 -12.99
CA PRO A 95 -16.78 -9.80 -12.37
C PRO A 95 -16.36 -10.09 -10.93
N GLU A 96 -17.17 -10.81 -10.16
CA GLU A 96 -16.84 -11.15 -8.77
C GLU A 96 -15.75 -12.22 -8.71
N GLU A 97 -15.78 -13.17 -9.64
CA GLU A 97 -14.72 -14.14 -9.83
C GLU A 97 -13.40 -13.45 -10.22
N LYS A 98 -13.43 -12.47 -11.13
CA LYS A 98 -12.24 -11.66 -11.46
C LYS A 98 -11.68 -10.96 -10.23
N ARG A 99 -12.53 -10.30 -9.43
CA ARG A 99 -12.10 -9.60 -8.21
C ARG A 99 -11.41 -10.56 -7.24
N LYS A 100 -12.00 -11.74 -7.01
CA LYS A 100 -11.43 -12.77 -6.13
C LYS A 100 -10.08 -13.27 -6.64
N ILE A 101 -9.98 -13.62 -7.92
CA ILE A 101 -8.74 -14.09 -8.53
C ILE A 101 -7.63 -13.05 -8.40
N ILE A 102 -7.93 -11.78 -8.71
CA ILE A 102 -6.94 -10.71 -8.65
C ILE A 102 -6.50 -10.45 -7.20
N GLY A 103 -7.44 -10.38 -6.26
CA GLY A 103 -7.12 -10.15 -4.85
C GLY A 103 -6.27 -11.27 -4.26
N GLU A 104 -6.67 -12.53 -4.50
CA GLU A 104 -5.91 -13.70 -4.05
C GLU A 104 -4.51 -13.75 -4.68
N GLU A 105 -4.40 -13.49 -5.98
CA GLU A 105 -3.11 -13.58 -6.66
C GLU A 105 -2.16 -12.46 -6.24
N PHE A 106 -2.69 -11.27 -5.94
CA PHE A 106 -1.92 -10.18 -5.37
C PHE A 106 -1.30 -10.57 -4.03
N ILE A 107 -2.09 -11.17 -3.14
CA ILE A 107 -1.61 -11.64 -1.83
C ILE A 107 -0.51 -12.68 -2.01
N ARG A 108 -0.71 -13.66 -2.91
CA ARG A 108 0.30 -14.71 -3.18
C ARG A 108 1.62 -14.12 -3.67
N VAL A 109 1.58 -13.16 -4.58
CA VAL A 109 2.79 -12.49 -5.07
C VAL A 109 3.46 -11.67 -3.97
N PHE A 110 2.68 -10.93 -3.19
CA PHE A 110 3.21 -10.15 -2.07
C PHE A 110 3.86 -11.03 -1.01
N GLU A 111 3.24 -12.16 -0.65
CA GLU A 111 3.82 -13.16 0.25
C GLU A 111 5.13 -13.74 -0.28
N GLU A 112 5.20 -14.05 -1.58
CA GLU A 112 6.41 -14.58 -2.20
C GLU A 112 7.58 -13.59 -2.06
N GLU A 113 7.33 -12.29 -2.21
CA GLU A 113 8.35 -11.27 -1.96
C GLU A 113 8.65 -11.12 -0.47
N GLN A 114 7.63 -11.11 0.38
CA GLN A 114 7.78 -11.01 1.84
C GLN A 114 8.66 -12.15 2.39
N LYS A 115 8.48 -13.39 1.92
CA LYS A 115 9.26 -14.57 2.34
C LYS A 115 10.74 -14.49 1.96
N LYS A 116 11.10 -13.66 0.97
CA LYS A 116 12.52 -13.40 0.61
C LYS A 116 13.17 -12.40 1.56
N LEU A 117 12.37 -11.60 2.26
CA LEU A 117 12.82 -10.63 3.23
C LEU A 117 12.99 -11.29 4.60
N LYS A 118 13.92 -10.77 5.40
CA LYS A 118 14.18 -11.24 6.76
C LYS A 118 13.88 -10.13 7.75
N ASN A 119 13.37 -10.50 8.92
CA ASN A 119 13.15 -9.61 10.06
C ASN A 119 12.24 -8.43 9.72
N ILE A 120 11.10 -8.71 9.08
CA ILE A 120 10.01 -7.74 8.91
C ILE A 120 9.04 -7.96 10.05
N ASP A 121 8.83 -6.94 10.88
CA ASP A 121 7.93 -6.99 12.04
C ASP A 121 6.62 -6.25 11.77
N PHE A 122 6.63 -5.31 10.82
CA PHE A 122 5.50 -4.39 10.61
C PHE A 122 4.95 -4.43 9.19
N LEU A 123 3.64 -4.27 9.09
CA LEU A 123 2.93 -4.04 7.83
C LEU A 123 2.36 -2.61 7.81
N VAL A 124 2.76 -1.82 6.82
CA VAL A 124 2.25 -0.47 6.59
C VAL A 124 1.03 -0.52 5.69
N GLN A 125 -0.04 0.13 6.13
CA GLN A 125 -1.31 0.21 5.41
C GLN A 125 -1.75 1.66 5.26
N GLY A 126 -2.37 1.96 4.12
CA GLY A 126 -2.85 3.30 3.79
C GLY A 126 -4.26 3.59 4.31
N THR A 127 -4.75 2.83 5.30
CA THR A 127 -6.11 2.95 5.85
C THR A 127 -6.42 4.38 6.26
N ILE A 128 -7.56 4.90 5.81
CA ILE A 128 -8.06 6.24 6.15
C ILE A 128 -9.32 6.18 6.99
N TYR A 129 -9.70 7.31 7.61
CA TYR A 129 -10.84 7.37 8.52
C TYR A 129 -12.17 6.86 7.92
N PRO A 130 -12.53 7.17 6.65
CA PRO A 130 -13.68 6.55 6.00
C PRO A 130 -13.71 5.01 6.04
N ASP A 131 -12.56 4.36 5.82
CA ASP A 131 -12.45 2.90 5.81
C ASP A 131 -12.74 2.32 7.20
N VAL A 132 -12.27 2.99 8.25
CA VAL A 132 -12.51 2.61 9.65
C VAL A 132 -13.99 2.72 10.00
N VAL A 133 -14.65 3.80 9.59
CA VAL A 133 -16.08 4.00 9.84
C VAL A 133 -16.92 2.99 9.07
N GLU A 134 -16.53 2.64 7.84
CA GLU A 134 -17.22 1.65 7.04
C GLU A 134 -17.10 0.24 7.63
N SER A 135 -15.91 -0.13 8.12
CA SER A 135 -15.70 -1.43 8.78
C SER A 135 -16.39 -1.54 10.14
N GLY A 136 -16.53 -0.44 10.89
CA GLY A 136 -17.21 -0.43 12.19
C GLY A 136 -18.74 -0.52 12.14
N LYS A 137 -19.36 -0.32 10.97
CA LYS A 137 -20.83 -0.35 10.81
C LYS A 137 -21.41 -1.74 10.56
N ASP A 138 -20.62 -2.66 10.03
CA ASP A 138 -21.14 -3.95 9.56
C ASP A 138 -21.18 -5.04 10.65
N GLY A 139 -20.70 -4.79 11.88
CA GLY A 139 -20.81 -5.71 13.04
C GLY A 139 -20.05 -7.03 12.91
N GLU A 140 -19.71 -7.43 11.69
CA GLU A 140 -18.72 -8.43 11.34
C GLU A 140 -17.40 -7.68 11.15
N VAL A 141 -16.33 -8.22 11.76
CA VAL A 141 -14.95 -7.90 11.37
C VAL A 141 -14.73 -8.49 9.98
N ALA A 142 -15.46 -8.01 8.98
CA ALA A 142 -15.17 -8.23 7.60
C ALA A 142 -13.90 -7.42 7.35
N VAL A 143 -12.76 -8.09 7.51
CA VAL A 143 -11.50 -7.70 6.88
C VAL A 143 -11.85 -7.54 5.40
N LYS A 144 -12.24 -6.32 5.01
CA LYS A 144 -12.60 -5.99 3.64
C LYS A 144 -11.34 -6.24 2.83
N SER A 145 -11.37 -7.34 2.10
CA SER A 145 -10.31 -7.93 1.29
C SER A 145 -9.79 -7.05 0.15
N HIS A 146 -10.16 -5.77 0.13
CA HIS A 146 -10.04 -4.90 -1.03
C HIS A 146 -9.28 -3.60 -0.81
N HIS A 147 -8.85 -3.25 0.41
CA HIS A 147 -8.14 -1.98 0.60
C HIS A 147 -6.81 -2.04 1.34
N ASN A 148 -6.52 -3.06 2.16
CA ASN A 148 -5.21 -3.20 2.77
C ASN A 148 -4.87 -4.68 3.00
N VAL A 149 -4.08 -5.28 2.09
CA VAL A 149 -3.56 -6.68 2.14
C VAL A 149 -4.45 -7.65 2.92
N GLY A 150 -5.74 -7.69 2.58
CA GLY A 150 -6.75 -8.43 3.32
C GLY A 150 -6.73 -9.89 2.91
N GLY A 151 -5.86 -10.66 3.54
CA GLY A 151 -5.74 -12.10 3.35
C GLY A 151 -4.33 -12.66 3.47
N LEU A 152 -3.41 -11.93 4.13
CA LEU A 152 -2.18 -12.56 4.61
C LEU A 152 -2.55 -13.80 5.45
N PRO A 153 -1.82 -14.91 5.32
CA PRO A 153 -2.17 -16.15 5.98
C PRO A 153 -2.02 -16.01 7.49
N GLU A 154 -2.76 -16.80 8.26
CA GLU A 154 -2.87 -16.68 9.73
C GLU A 154 -1.52 -16.82 10.46
N ASP A 155 -0.49 -17.31 9.78
CA ASP A 155 0.87 -17.51 10.28
C ASP A 155 1.79 -16.29 10.10
N VAL A 156 1.32 -15.22 9.45
CA VAL A 156 2.09 -13.98 9.27
C VAL A 156 1.73 -12.99 10.38
N ASP A 157 2.55 -12.96 11.42
CA ASP A 157 2.39 -12.08 12.59
C ASP A 157 3.05 -10.72 12.32
N PHE A 158 2.29 -9.78 11.74
CA PHE A 158 2.72 -8.38 11.59
C PHE A 158 2.00 -7.47 12.57
N GLU A 159 2.75 -6.54 13.15
CA GLU A 159 2.17 -5.36 13.77
C GLU A 159 1.79 -4.32 12.69
N LEU A 160 0.55 -3.80 12.76
CA LEU A 160 0.08 -2.83 11.77
C LEU A 160 0.59 -1.41 12.04
N ILE A 161 0.91 -0.68 10.97
CA ILE A 161 1.18 0.76 10.97
C ILE A 161 0.20 1.42 9.99
N GLU A 162 -0.80 2.13 10.53
CA GLU A 162 -1.84 2.82 9.77
C GLU A 162 -1.76 4.32 10.05
N PRO A 163 -0.78 5.04 9.49
CA PRO A 163 -0.47 6.40 9.92
C PRO A 163 -1.52 7.43 9.44
N LEU A 164 -2.42 7.04 8.54
CA LEU A 164 -3.47 7.89 7.98
C LEU A 164 -4.86 7.59 8.57
N ARG A 165 -4.94 6.71 9.58
CA ARG A 165 -6.19 6.15 10.11
C ARG A 165 -7.19 7.21 10.60
N GLU A 166 -6.70 8.37 11.02
CA GLU A 166 -7.51 9.49 11.54
C GLU A 166 -7.86 10.54 10.48
N LEU A 167 -7.39 10.39 9.24
CA LEU A 167 -7.50 11.40 8.20
C LEU A 167 -8.64 11.11 7.21
N TYR A 168 -9.26 12.17 6.71
CA TYR A 168 -10.09 12.16 5.52
C TYR A 168 -9.27 12.31 4.25
N LYS A 169 -9.89 12.02 3.10
CA LYS A 169 -9.22 11.99 1.80
C LYS A 169 -8.51 13.30 1.42
N GLU A 170 -9.14 14.44 1.70
CA GLU A 170 -8.55 15.75 1.40
C GLU A 170 -7.34 16.05 2.30
N GLU A 171 -7.37 15.61 3.55
CA GLU A 171 -6.26 15.77 4.49
C GLU A 171 -5.07 14.89 4.08
N VAL A 172 -5.33 13.66 3.61
CA VAL A 172 -4.30 12.80 3.02
C VAL A 172 -3.62 13.47 1.82
N ARG A 173 -4.40 14.14 0.97
CA ARG A 173 -3.83 14.91 -0.15
C ARG A 173 -2.98 16.07 0.34
N GLU A 174 -3.44 16.83 1.34
CA GLU A 174 -2.66 17.92 1.92
C GLU A 174 -1.34 17.41 2.53
N VAL A 175 -1.38 16.28 3.24
CA VAL A 175 -0.19 15.61 3.76
C VAL A 175 0.75 15.22 2.63
N GLY A 176 0.24 14.61 1.55
CA GLY A 176 1.04 14.23 0.38
C GLY A 176 1.79 15.41 -0.23
N ARG A 177 1.12 16.56 -0.43
CA ARG A 177 1.77 17.78 -0.94
C ARG A 177 2.87 18.28 0.00
N LYS A 178 2.59 18.29 1.31
CA LYS A 178 3.57 18.72 2.33
C LYS A 178 4.77 17.76 2.45
N LEU A 179 4.58 16.49 2.11
CA LEU A 179 5.67 15.50 2.02
C LEU A 179 6.51 15.64 0.74
N GLY A 180 6.10 16.48 -0.20
CA GLY A 180 6.78 16.71 -1.47
C GLY A 180 6.35 15.75 -2.58
N ILE A 181 5.26 15.02 -2.41
CA ILE A 181 4.73 14.13 -3.45
C ILE A 181 4.11 15.01 -4.55
N LYS A 182 4.45 14.71 -5.81
CA LYS A 182 3.95 15.45 -6.98
C LYS A 182 2.41 15.43 -7.04
N ASP A 183 1.84 16.55 -7.50
CA ASP A 183 0.40 16.69 -7.71
C ASP A 183 -0.15 15.63 -8.68
N SER A 184 0.66 15.13 -9.63
CA SER A 184 0.26 14.03 -10.53
C SER A 184 -0.12 12.72 -9.81
N ILE A 185 0.40 12.51 -8.60
CA ILE A 185 0.04 11.37 -7.74
C ILE A 185 -1.01 11.79 -6.72
N VAL A 186 -0.86 12.95 -6.09
CA VAL A 186 -1.78 13.43 -5.05
C VAL A 186 -3.19 13.66 -5.61
N ASP A 187 -3.28 14.26 -6.79
CA ASP A 187 -4.56 14.62 -7.42
C ASP A 187 -5.11 13.55 -8.37
N ARG A 188 -4.45 12.40 -8.40
CA ARG A 188 -4.83 11.27 -9.23
C ARG A 188 -6.23 10.80 -8.86
N GLN A 189 -7.01 10.48 -9.89
CA GLN A 189 -8.32 9.87 -9.69
C GLN A 189 -8.15 8.49 -9.03
N PRO A 190 -9.10 8.08 -8.16
CA PRO A 190 -9.13 6.74 -7.62
C PRO A 190 -9.07 5.71 -8.74
N PHE A 191 -8.22 4.70 -8.56
CA PHE A 191 -8.07 3.59 -9.49
C PHE A 191 -8.27 2.29 -8.69
N PRO A 192 -9.21 1.42 -9.10
CA PRO A 192 -9.52 0.22 -8.35
C PRO A 192 -8.36 -0.78 -8.45
N GLY A 193 -8.12 -1.57 -7.39
CA GLY A 193 -7.06 -2.60 -7.39
C GLY A 193 -7.14 -3.59 -8.56
N PRO A 194 -8.34 -4.05 -8.97
CA PRO A 194 -8.51 -4.89 -10.16
C PRO A 194 -8.29 -4.23 -11.53
N GLY A 195 -7.92 -2.95 -11.59
CA GLY A 195 -7.86 -2.17 -12.83
C GLY A 195 -9.19 -1.54 -13.25
#